data_AF-A0A7G5IE93-F1
#
_entry.id   AF-A0A7G5IE93-F1
#
_cell.length_a   1.000
_cell.length_b   1.000
_cell.length_c   1.000
_cell.angle_alpha   90.00
_cell.angle_beta   90.00
_cell.angle_gamma   90.00
#
_symmetry.space_group_name_H-M   'P 1'
#
loop_
_entity.id
_entity.type
_entity.pdbx_description
1 polymer ?
#
loop_
_entity_poly.entity_id
_entity_poly.type
_entity_poly.pdbx_seq_one_letter_code
_entity_poly.pdbx_strand_id
1 'polypeptide(L)'
;MTSVKTHAATAAIAATLIALPAAASSPAAWQAFQRKTATACIAAVTRAAAPKGAKPTATVSPTGTERFGVAIVTFKRGTATERHLCLMDKQTGATDIDPTPLADFITPPRK
;
A
#
# COMPACT_ATOMS: atom_id res chain seq x y z
N MET A 1 -21.94 -45.87 51.50
CA MET A 1 -21.73 -45.49 50.09
C MET A 1 -22.85 -44.52 49.74
N THR A 2 -22.68 -43.20 49.84
CA THR A 2 -22.04 -42.35 48.82
C THR A 2 -21.36 -41.09 49.42
N SER A 3 -20.10 -40.88 49.03
CA SER A 3 -19.27 -39.65 49.05
C SER A 3 -19.81 -38.59 48.07
N VAL A 4 -19.45 -37.28 48.02
CA VAL A 4 -18.61 -36.33 48.77
C VAL A 4 -18.88 -34.93 48.15
N LYS A 5 -18.99 -33.92 49.02
CA LYS A 5 -18.57 -32.49 48.99
C LYS A 5 -18.92 -31.53 47.82
N THR A 6 -19.49 -30.40 48.26
CA THR A 6 -19.61 -29.06 47.67
C THR A 6 -18.37 -28.62 46.87
N HIS A 7 -18.58 -28.14 45.63
CA HIS A 7 -17.54 -27.47 44.82
C HIS A 7 -17.96 -26.04 44.51
N ALA A 8 -17.41 -25.09 45.27
CA ALA A 8 -17.20 -23.73 44.80
C ALA A 8 -15.95 -23.71 43.93
N ALA A 9 -16.06 -23.30 42.66
CA ALA A 9 -14.90 -22.93 41.85
C ALA A 9 -15.34 -22.01 40.70
N THR A 10 -15.29 -20.71 40.95
CA THR A 10 -15.35 -19.66 39.94
C THR A 10 -14.13 -19.81 39.04
N ALA A 11 -14.31 -20.27 37.80
CA ALA A 11 -13.23 -20.40 36.83
C ALA A 11 -12.87 -19.01 36.27
N ALA A 12 -11.84 -18.38 36.81
CA ALA A 12 -11.23 -17.18 36.25
C ALA A 12 -10.42 -17.55 34.99
N ILE A 13 -10.92 -17.20 33.81
CA ILE A 13 -10.16 -17.29 32.56
C ILE A 13 -9.16 -16.13 32.55
N ALA A 14 -7.91 -16.41 32.94
CA ALA A 14 -6.80 -15.47 32.81
C ALA A 14 -6.42 -15.38 31.32
N ALA A 15 -6.90 -14.33 30.63
CA ALA A 15 -6.47 -14.00 29.29
C ALA A 15 -5.00 -13.50 29.32
N THR A 16 -4.05 -14.38 29.03
CA THR A 16 -2.66 -14.01 28.78
C THR A 16 -2.59 -13.23 27.46
N LEU A 17 -2.67 -11.90 27.54
CA LEU A 17 -2.29 -11.01 26.46
C LEU A 17 -0.79 -11.15 26.22
N ILE A 18 -0.40 -12.02 25.29
CA ILE A 18 0.97 -12.07 24.77
C ILE A 18 1.18 -10.73 24.08
N ALA A 19 1.92 -9.83 24.71
CA ALA A 19 2.37 -8.59 24.09
C ALA A 19 3.36 -8.99 22.98
N LEU A 20 2.85 -9.19 21.76
CA LEU A 20 3.74 -9.33 20.61
C LEU A 20 4.51 -8.01 20.48
N PRO A 21 5.85 -8.05 20.35
CA PRO A 21 6.61 -6.85 20.10
C PRO A 21 6.08 -6.19 18.83
N ALA A 22 5.70 -4.91 18.93
CA ALA A 22 5.42 -4.09 17.78
C ALA A 22 6.72 -3.98 16.97
N ALA A 23 6.88 -4.85 15.98
CA ALA A 23 8.01 -4.79 15.07
C ALA A 23 7.85 -3.52 14.23
N ALA A 24 8.45 -2.42 14.70
CA ALA A 24 8.70 -1.28 13.85
C ALA A 24 9.44 -1.81 12.60
N SER A 25 8.92 -1.48 11.42
CA SER A 25 9.56 -1.84 10.15
C SER A 25 11.05 -1.45 10.21
N SER A 26 11.94 -2.40 9.95
CA SER A 26 13.36 -2.05 9.83
C SER A 26 13.56 -1.08 8.65
N PRO A 27 14.59 -0.21 8.67
CA PRO A 27 14.88 0.69 7.55
C PRO A 27 15.07 -0.07 6.22
N ALA A 28 15.69 -1.25 6.27
CA ALA A 28 15.90 -2.08 5.10
C ALA A 28 14.58 -2.65 4.53
N ALA A 29 13.67 -3.12 5.39
CA ALA A 29 12.35 -3.58 4.98
C ALA A 29 11.53 -2.44 4.35
N TRP A 30 11.64 -1.24 4.92
CA TRP A 30 10.98 -0.05 4.37
C TRP A 30 11.49 0.30 2.97
N GLN A 31 12.80 0.31 2.78
CA GLN A 31 13.38 0.58 1.46
C GLN A 31 13.02 -0.50 0.42
N ALA A 32 13.01 -1.77 0.82
CA ALA A 32 12.59 -2.87 -0.06
C ALA A 32 11.12 -2.71 -0.49
N PHE A 33 10.25 -2.32 0.43
CA PHE A 33 8.86 -2.03 0.16
C PHE A 33 8.67 -0.85 -0.82
N GLN A 34 9.40 0.25 -0.62
CA GLN A 34 9.35 1.38 -1.53
C GLN A 34 9.80 1.01 -2.94
N ARG A 35 10.90 0.25 -3.07
CA ARG A 35 11.36 -0.24 -4.37
C ARG A 35 10.32 -1.12 -5.05
N LYS A 36 9.72 -2.06 -4.30
CA LYS A 36 8.65 -2.93 -4.81
C LYS A 36 7.46 -2.11 -5.33
N THR A 37 7.01 -1.13 -4.55
CA THR A 37 5.89 -0.24 -4.91
C THR A 37 6.22 0.55 -6.18
N ALA A 38 7.41 1.17 -6.25
CA ALA A 38 7.86 1.91 -7.41
C ALA A 38 7.88 1.04 -8.67
N THR A 39 8.48 -0.14 -8.61
CA THR A 39 8.57 -1.07 -9.75
C THR A 39 7.18 -1.52 -10.21
N ALA A 40 6.32 -1.94 -9.29
CA ALA A 40 4.97 -2.40 -9.61
C ALA A 40 4.17 -1.28 -10.30
N CYS A 41 4.19 -0.07 -9.73
CA CYS A 41 3.44 1.06 -10.25
C CYS A 41 3.97 1.57 -11.60
N ILE A 42 5.30 1.62 -11.80
CA ILE A 42 5.88 1.95 -13.10
C ILE A 42 5.40 0.95 -14.15
N ALA A 43 5.46 -0.35 -13.86
CA ALA A 43 5.03 -1.38 -14.80
C ALA A 43 3.54 -1.25 -15.15
N ALA A 44 2.70 -1.00 -14.15
CA ALA A 44 1.26 -0.84 -14.35
C ALA A 44 0.94 0.41 -15.20
N VAL A 45 1.52 1.57 -14.88
CA VAL A 45 1.27 2.83 -15.63
C VAL A 45 1.85 2.75 -17.04
N THR A 46 2.98 2.05 -17.22
CA THR A 46 3.56 1.80 -18.55
C THR A 46 2.59 1.03 -19.44
N ARG A 47 1.89 0.04 -18.88
CA ARG A 47 0.89 -0.74 -19.63
C ARG A 47 -0.39 0.04 -19.92
N ALA A 48 -0.86 0.83 -18.96
CA ALA A 48 -2.18 1.45 -19.02
C ALA A 48 -2.20 2.81 -19.75
N ALA A 49 -1.18 3.65 -19.56
CA ALA A 49 -1.23 5.05 -19.97
C ALA A 49 -0.01 5.55 -20.73
N ALA A 50 1.20 5.04 -20.42
CA ALA A 50 2.42 5.62 -20.99
C ALA A 50 2.56 5.29 -22.50
N PRO A 51 2.96 6.26 -23.34
CA PRO A 51 3.25 5.98 -24.74
C PRO A 51 4.47 5.08 -24.88
N LYS A 52 4.57 4.37 -26.01
CA LYS A 52 5.76 3.56 -26.33
C LYS A 52 7.03 4.43 -26.28
N GLY A 53 8.08 3.92 -25.62
CA GLY A 53 9.35 4.64 -25.45
C GLY A 53 9.36 5.70 -24.34
N ALA A 54 8.26 5.88 -23.60
CA ALA A 54 8.27 6.70 -22.39
C ALA A 54 9.26 6.16 -21.35
N LYS A 55 9.82 7.08 -20.55
CA LYS A 55 10.70 6.77 -19.41
C LYS A 55 10.01 7.15 -18.09
N PRO A 56 9.05 6.34 -17.62
CA PRO A 56 8.34 6.61 -16.37
C PRO A 56 9.24 6.50 -15.15
N THR A 57 9.05 7.42 -14.21
CA THR A 57 9.68 7.42 -12.88
C THR A 57 8.60 7.44 -11.81
N ALA A 58 8.87 6.89 -10.62
CA ALA A 58 7.90 6.85 -9.52
C ALA A 58 8.44 7.60 -8.29
N THR A 59 7.57 8.40 -7.68
CA THR A 59 7.77 8.97 -6.35
C THR A 59 6.82 8.26 -5.38
N VAL A 60 7.37 7.47 -4.47
CA VAL A 60 6.61 6.67 -3.51
C VAL A 60 6.27 7.53 -2.28
N SER A 61 5.05 7.40 -1.76
CA SER A 61 4.64 8.03 -0.51
C SER A 61 5.55 7.55 0.65
N PRO A 62 6.12 8.48 1.45
CA PRO A 62 7.02 8.13 2.56
C PRO A 62 6.38 7.33 3.70
N THR A 63 5.04 7.32 3.77
CA THR A 63 4.25 6.60 4.77
C THR A 63 3.39 5.51 4.14
N GLY A 64 2.86 5.76 2.93
CA GLY A 64 1.82 4.92 2.35
C GLY A 64 0.51 4.99 3.15
N THR A 65 -0.32 3.96 3.00
CA THR A 65 -1.53 3.76 3.82
C THR A 65 -1.38 2.45 4.58
N GLU A 66 -2.34 2.08 5.44
CA GLU A 66 -2.30 0.77 6.11
C GLU A 66 -2.21 -0.39 5.11
N ARG A 67 -3.03 -0.35 4.06
CA ARG A 67 -3.19 -1.44 3.08
C ARG A 67 -2.38 -1.29 1.80
N PHE A 68 -2.07 -0.06 1.38
CA PHE A 68 -1.50 0.22 0.06
C PHE A 68 -0.15 0.93 0.14
N GLY A 69 0.77 0.54 -0.74
CA GLY A 69 1.84 1.41 -1.21
C GLY A 69 1.29 2.39 -2.22
N VAL A 70 1.67 3.66 -2.11
CA VAL A 70 1.14 4.72 -2.98
C VAL A 70 2.30 5.33 -3.73
N ALA A 71 2.18 5.50 -5.05
CA ALA A 71 3.18 6.15 -5.87
C ALA A 71 2.55 7.10 -6.89
N ILE A 72 3.21 8.23 -7.12
CA ILE A 72 2.96 9.07 -8.29
C ILE A 72 3.94 8.66 -9.36
N VAL A 73 3.44 8.14 -10.48
CA VAL A 73 4.25 7.83 -11.66
C VAL A 73 4.22 9.01 -12.61
N THR A 74 5.39 9.45 -13.07
CA THR A 74 5.56 10.62 -13.94
C THR A 74 6.26 10.21 -15.23
N PHE A 75 5.77 10.68 -16.38
CA PHE A 75 6.44 10.51 -17.67
C PHE A 75 6.17 11.69 -18.61
N LYS A 76 6.91 11.76 -19.72
CA LYS A 76 6.70 12.75 -20.77
C LYS A 76 5.73 12.22 -21.84
N ARG A 77 4.77 13.07 -22.24
CA ARG A 77 3.92 12.88 -23.41
C ARG A 77 4.08 14.11 -24.31
N GLY A 78 4.92 14.00 -25.34
CA GLY A 78 5.35 15.16 -26.12
C GLY A 78 6.07 16.18 -25.23
N THR A 79 5.62 17.43 -25.25
CA THR A 79 6.15 18.50 -24.39
C THR A 79 5.56 18.47 -22.97
N ALA A 80 4.41 17.80 -22.78
CA ALA A 80 3.71 17.72 -21.51
C ALA A 80 4.34 16.70 -20.56
N THR A 81 4.21 16.97 -19.26
CA THR A 81 4.48 16.00 -18.20
C THR A 81 3.15 15.46 -17.71
N GLU A 82 2.98 14.15 -17.77
CA GLU A 82 1.79 13.47 -17.25
C GLU A 82 2.15 12.74 -15.96
N ARG A 83 1.22 12.76 -15.00
CA ARG A 83 1.41 12.15 -13.69
C ARG A 83 0.19 11.32 -13.35
N HIS A 84 0.38 10.11 -12.85
CA HIS A 84 -0.68 9.17 -12.51
C HIS A 84 -0.51 8.69 -11.07
N LEU A 85 -1.63 8.57 -10.35
CA LEU A 85 -1.65 7.93 -9.03
C LEU A 85 -1.76 6.42 -9.21
N CYS A 86 -0.88 5.69 -8.54
CA CYS A 86 -0.92 4.24 -8.50
C CYS A 86 -0.91 3.74 -7.06
N LEU A 87 -1.78 2.76 -6.80
CA LEU A 87 -1.88 2.04 -5.54
C LEU A 87 -1.38 0.61 -5.76
N MET A 88 -0.50 0.13 -4.90
CA MET A 88 -0.11 -1.28 -4.84
C MET A 88 -0.63 -1.87 -3.54
N ASP A 89 -1.52 -2.87 -3.61
CA ASP A 89 -2.00 -3.60 -2.45
C ASP A 89 -0.82 -4.35 -1.81
N LYS A 90 -0.58 -4.14 -0.51
CA LYS A 90 0.57 -4.71 0.20
C LYS A 90 0.48 -6.23 0.38
N GLN A 91 -0.74 -6.77 0.47
CA GLN A 91 -0.98 -8.18 0.72
C GLN A 91 -0.82 -8.99 -0.56
N THR A 92 -1.40 -8.49 -1.66
CA THR A 92 -1.45 -9.21 -2.94
C THR A 92 -0.36 -8.78 -3.91
N GLY A 93 0.18 -7.56 -3.76
CA GLY A 93 1.06 -6.94 -4.75
C GLY A 93 0.34 -6.45 -6.01
N ALA A 94 -0.99 -6.56 -6.07
CA ALA A 94 -1.78 -6.06 -7.19
C ALA A 94 -1.71 -4.53 -7.27
N THR A 95 -1.75 -3.99 -8.48
CA THR A 95 -1.71 -2.56 -8.74
C THR A 95 -3.04 -2.07 -9.27
N ASP A 96 -3.49 -0.94 -8.75
CA ASP A 96 -4.63 -0.19 -9.26
C ASP A 96 -4.19 1.23 -9.66
N ILE A 97 -4.75 1.74 -10.75
CA ILE A 97 -4.40 3.03 -11.33
C ILE A 97 -5.68 3.73 -11.72
N ASP A 98 -5.82 4.99 -11.30
CA ASP A 98 -6.81 5.86 -11.90
C ASP A 98 -6.32 6.28 -13.29
N PRO A 99 -7.09 6.03 -14.37
CA PRO A 99 -6.67 6.40 -15.72
C PRO A 99 -6.62 7.92 -15.94
N THR A 100 -7.19 8.71 -15.03
CA THR A 100 -7.22 10.17 -15.08
C THR A 100 -5.85 10.74 -14.66
N PRO A 101 -5.22 11.58 -15.50
CA PRO A 101 -4.02 12.31 -15.10
C PRO A 101 -4.25 13.16 -13.86
N LEU A 102 -3.27 13.19 -12.95
CA LEU A 102 -3.31 13.95 -11.70
C LEU A 102 -3.59 15.45 -11.90
N ALA A 103 -3.21 16.01 -13.04
CA ALA A 103 -3.46 17.42 -13.36
C ALA A 103 -4.97 17.73 -13.43
N ASP A 104 -5.78 16.79 -13.90
CA ASP A 104 -7.22 16.99 -14.14
C ASP A 104 -8.02 17.00 -12.83
N PHE A 105 -7.48 16.41 -11.75
CA PHE A 105 -8.05 16.53 -10.40
C PHE A 105 -7.80 17.90 -9.77
N ILE A 106 -6.68 18.56 -10.13
CA ILE A 106 -6.30 19.87 -9.58
C ILE A 106 -6.98 20.99 -10.37
N THR A 107 -7.03 20.84 -11.69
CA THR A 107 -7.66 21.81 -12.59
C THR A 107 -8.57 21.05 -13.54
N PRO A 108 -9.87 20.96 -13.21
CA PRO A 108 -10.81 20.24 -14.05
C PRO A 108 -10.83 20.82 -15.48
N PRO A 109 -10.98 19.98 -16.51
CA PRO A 109 -11.10 20.46 -17.88
C PRO A 109 -12.31 21.40 -17.98
N ARG A 110 -12.09 22.59 -18.56
CA ARG A 110 -13.21 23.51 -18.86
C ARG A 110 -14.04 22.88 -19.98
N LYS A 111 -15.33 22.70 -19.72
CA LYS A 111 -16.31 22.21 -20.71
C LYS A 111 -16.37 23.12 -21.92
#